data_AF-A0A9D7BAI7-F1
#
_entry.id   AF-A0A9D7BAI7-F1
#
_cell.length_a   1.000
_cell.length_b   1.000
_cell.length_c   1.000
_cell.angle_alpha   90.00
_cell.angle_beta   90.00
_cell.angle_gamma   90.00
#
_symmetry.space_group_name_H-M   'P 1'
#
loop_
_entity.id
_entity.type
_entity.pdbx_description
1 polymer ?
#
loop_
_entity_poly.entity_id
_entity_poly.type
_entity_poly.pdbx_seq_one_letter_code
_entity_poly.pdbx_strand_id
1 'polypeptide(L)'
;MDYHLSMMGKRIVSHLKPRDLELFNSESGKATILYTGDIDTIAGYPCKKALAIFNHMDQREIELWFTDRIAMNNPNWFNPFSEVPGVLLRYEVVQNGIRMKLDAVSVTPGKVDEAKFKPKADHEAVSAEALHHELGEVMGTFSM
;
A
#
# COMPACT_ATOMS: atom_id res chain seq x y z
N MET A 1 -6.26 -10.82 0.59
CA MET A 1 -5.07 -10.87 -0.29
C MET A 1 -3.93 -11.31 0.60
N ASP A 2 -3.20 -12.35 0.25
CA ASP A 2 -2.04 -12.81 1.04
C ASP A 2 -0.84 -11.93 0.71
N TYR A 3 -0.15 -11.39 1.72
CA TYR A 3 1.04 -10.57 1.52
C TYR A 3 2.29 -11.45 1.66
N HIS A 4 3.13 -11.42 0.63
CA HIS A 4 4.38 -12.18 0.57
C HIS A 4 5.55 -11.24 0.82
N LEU A 5 6.31 -11.49 1.88
CA LEU A 5 7.50 -10.73 2.19
C LEU A 5 8.67 -11.67 2.44
N SER A 6 9.71 -11.57 1.61
CA SER A 6 10.96 -12.32 1.77
C SER A 6 12.04 -11.34 2.23
N MET A 7 12.44 -11.43 3.50
CA MET A 7 13.46 -10.55 4.07
C MET A 7 14.56 -11.35 4.77
N MET A 8 15.82 -11.04 4.41
CA MET A 8 17.05 -11.50 5.07
C MET A 8 17.11 -13.00 5.42
N GLY A 9 16.63 -13.86 4.51
CA GLY A 9 16.71 -15.32 4.65
C GLY A 9 15.56 -15.97 5.42
N LYS A 10 14.70 -15.19 6.09
CA LYS A 10 13.43 -15.68 6.64
C LYS A 10 12.37 -15.74 5.54
N ARG A 11 11.85 -16.94 5.30
CA ARG A 11 10.77 -17.22 4.35
C ARG A 11 9.48 -17.37 5.15
N ILE A 12 8.84 -16.25 5.46
CA ILE A 12 7.60 -16.22 6.24
C ILE A 12 6.46 -15.64 5.42
N VAL A 13 5.23 -16.05 5.73
CA VAL A 13 4.01 -15.55 5.07
C VAL A 13 2.92 -15.31 6.11
N SER A 14 2.17 -14.23 5.96
CA SER A 14 1.02 -13.95 6.82
C SER A 14 -0.20 -13.51 6.01
N HIS A 15 -1.37 -13.95 6.46
CA HIS A 15 -2.65 -13.54 5.90
C HIS A 15 -3.18 -12.33 6.68
N LEU A 16 -3.00 -11.13 6.13
CA LEU A 16 -3.40 -9.89 6.77
C LEU A 16 -4.90 -9.61 6.60
N LYS A 17 -5.52 -9.14 7.67
CA LYS A 17 -6.93 -8.74 7.77
C LYS A 17 -7.03 -7.27 8.16
N PRO A 18 -8.20 -6.63 7.99
CA PRO A 18 -8.40 -5.23 8.37
C PRO A 18 -8.04 -4.90 9.82
N ARG A 19 -8.25 -5.84 10.76
CA ARG A 19 -7.87 -5.66 12.17
C ARG A 19 -6.36 -5.55 12.39
N ASP A 20 -5.56 -6.08 11.47
CA ASP A 20 -4.10 -6.12 11.58
C ASP A 20 -3.49 -4.81 11.06
N LEU A 21 -4.26 -3.95 10.40
CA LEU A 21 -3.76 -2.70 9.80
C LEU A 21 -3.12 -1.76 10.80
N GLU A 22 -3.65 -1.70 12.03
CA GLU A 22 -3.10 -0.86 13.10
C GLU A 22 -1.67 -1.29 13.46
N LEU A 23 -1.33 -2.58 13.33
CA LEU A 23 0.04 -3.06 13.55
C LEU A 23 1.00 -2.49 12.51
N PHE A 24 0.62 -2.45 11.22
CA PHE A 24 1.53 -2.09 10.13
C PHE A 24 1.51 -0.60 9.77
N ASN A 25 0.46 0.14 10.15
CA ASN A 25 0.26 1.53 9.74
C ASN A 25 0.03 2.49 10.93
N SER A 26 0.41 2.08 12.15
CA SER A 26 0.21 2.86 13.38
C SER A 26 0.71 4.32 13.26
N GLU A 27 1.85 4.53 12.59
CA GLU A 27 2.46 5.85 12.44
C GLU A 27 1.75 6.77 11.44
N SER A 28 1.07 6.20 10.45
CA SER A 28 0.45 7.00 9.39
C SER A 28 -0.79 7.74 9.88
N GLY A 29 -1.51 7.18 10.86
CA GLY A 29 -2.82 7.68 11.28
C GLY A 29 -3.85 7.72 10.14
N LYS A 30 -4.98 8.38 10.40
CA LYS A 30 -6.05 8.52 9.40
C LYS A 30 -5.88 9.81 8.58
N ALA A 31 -5.90 9.69 7.25
CA ALA A 31 -5.94 10.83 6.36
C ALA A 31 -7.36 11.38 6.18
N THR A 32 -7.49 12.69 6.06
CA THR A 32 -8.67 13.34 5.49
C THR A 32 -8.49 13.44 3.97
N ILE A 33 -9.43 12.90 3.20
CA ILE A 33 -9.36 12.90 1.73
C ILE A 33 -10.20 14.07 1.18
N LEU A 34 -9.56 14.98 0.46
CA LEU A 34 -10.22 16.06 -0.26
C LEU A 34 -10.21 15.74 -1.76
N TYR A 35 -11.38 15.52 -2.34
CA TYR A 35 -11.52 15.33 -3.79
C TYR A 35 -11.43 16.68 -4.51
N THR A 36 -10.73 16.70 -5.64
CA THR A 36 -10.63 17.89 -6.49
C THR A 36 -11.40 17.68 -7.80
N GLY A 37 -11.44 18.72 -8.64
CA GLY A 37 -11.98 18.63 -10.01
C GLY A 37 -10.95 18.22 -11.05
N ASP A 38 -9.69 18.01 -10.66
CA ASP A 38 -8.60 17.80 -11.62
C ASP A 38 -8.63 16.38 -12.20
N ILE A 39 -8.30 16.32 -13.48
CA ILE A 39 -8.20 15.09 -14.26
C ILE A 39 -6.87 15.05 -15.00
N ASP A 40 -6.30 13.86 -15.14
CA ASP A 40 -5.08 13.61 -15.89
C ASP A 40 -5.10 12.17 -16.44
N THR A 41 -4.12 11.81 -17.27
CA THR A 41 -3.93 10.44 -17.78
C THR A 41 -2.65 9.83 -17.23
N ILE A 42 -2.77 8.80 -16.40
CA ILE A 42 -1.64 8.08 -15.80
C ILE A 42 -1.60 6.65 -16.35
N ALA A 43 -0.45 6.20 -16.85
CA ALA A 43 -0.28 4.88 -17.46
C ALA A 43 -1.33 4.54 -18.56
N GLY A 44 -1.87 5.56 -19.26
CA GLY A 44 -2.93 5.40 -20.26
C GLY A 44 -4.35 5.35 -19.72
N TYR A 45 -4.56 5.61 -18.42
CA TYR A 45 -5.86 5.57 -17.76
C TYR A 45 -6.30 6.97 -17.33
N PRO A 46 -7.58 7.33 -17.50
CA PRO A 46 -8.11 8.58 -16.96
C PRO A 46 -8.13 8.49 -15.43
N CYS A 47 -7.50 9.46 -14.79
CA CYS A 47 -7.40 9.58 -13.35
C CYS A 47 -8.03 10.86 -12.84
N LYS A 48 -8.62 10.77 -11.65
CA LYS A 48 -9.09 11.91 -10.85
C LYS A 48 -8.08 12.20 -9.75
N LYS A 49 -7.94 13.46 -9.38
CA LYS A 49 -7.08 13.87 -8.26
C LYS A 49 -7.84 13.96 -6.94
N ALA A 50 -7.18 13.55 -5.87
CA ALA A 50 -7.52 13.88 -4.50
C ALA A 50 -6.26 14.28 -3.73
N LEU A 51 -6.46 14.90 -2.57
CA LEU A 51 -5.41 15.31 -1.64
C LEU A 51 -5.63 14.59 -0.30
N ALA A 52 -4.59 13.99 0.25
CA ALA A 52 -4.61 13.39 1.58
C ALA A 52 -3.94 14.34 2.58
N ILE A 53 -4.68 14.69 3.64
CA ILE A 53 -4.22 15.58 4.71
C ILE A 53 -4.12 14.79 6.02
N PHE A 54 -2.97 14.90 6.68
CA PHE A 54 -2.70 14.27 7.97
C PHE A 54 -2.59 15.36 9.04
N ASN A 55 -3.41 15.27 10.08
CA ASN A 55 -3.49 16.32 11.13
C ASN A 55 -2.24 16.38 12.02
N HIS A 56 -1.43 15.33 12.02
CA HIS A 56 -0.31 15.07 12.92
C HIS A 56 1.05 15.08 12.23
N MET A 57 1.10 15.42 10.93
CA MET A 57 2.36 15.56 10.20
C MET A 57 2.54 17.02 9.76
N ASP A 58 3.68 17.63 10.10
CA ASP A 58 4.15 18.93 9.56
C ASP A 58 4.51 18.84 8.05
N GLN A 59 3.88 17.92 7.34
CA GLN A 59 4.22 17.58 5.97
C GLN A 59 3.16 18.11 5.00
N ARG A 60 3.61 18.39 3.77
CA ARG A 60 2.71 18.73 2.67
C ARG A 60 1.68 17.62 2.46
N GLU A 61 0.48 18.07 2.05
CA GLU A 61 -0.57 17.21 1.53
C GLU A 61 -0.02 16.21 0.50
N ILE A 62 -0.54 14.99 0.53
CA ILE A 62 -0.16 13.94 -0.41
C ILE A 62 -1.10 13.97 -1.59
N GLU A 63 -0.56 14.09 -2.80
CA GLU A 63 -1.35 13.97 -4.02
C GLU A 63 -1.70 12.51 -4.30
N LEU A 64 -2.96 12.27 -4.66
CA LEU A 64 -3.50 10.96 -4.99
C LEU A 64 -4.18 11.02 -6.36
N TRP A 65 -3.73 10.19 -7.29
CA TRP A 65 -4.33 10.04 -8.61
C TRP A 65 -4.86 8.63 -8.76
N PHE A 66 -6.17 8.50 -8.94
CA PHE A 66 -6.87 7.21 -8.94
C PHE A 66 -7.79 7.05 -10.15
N THR A 67 -8.05 5.81 -10.54
CA THR A 67 -8.95 5.46 -11.65
C THR A 67 -10.01 4.45 -11.23
N ASP A 68 -11.24 4.64 -11.71
CA ASP A 68 -12.37 3.71 -11.57
C ASP A 68 -12.47 2.71 -12.74
N ARG A 69 -11.59 2.83 -13.74
CA ARG A 69 -11.55 1.95 -14.92
C ARG A 69 -10.97 0.57 -14.64
N ILE A 70 -10.31 0.39 -13.49
CA ILE A 70 -9.83 -0.90 -13.01
C ILE A 70 -10.77 -1.35 -11.88
N ALA A 71 -11.65 -2.29 -12.19
CA ALA A 71 -12.63 -2.80 -11.24
C ALA A 71 -11.95 -3.67 -10.17
N MET A 72 -11.85 -3.13 -8.96
CA MET A 72 -11.31 -3.82 -7.79
C MET A 72 -12.04 -3.36 -6.53
N ASN A 73 -12.37 -4.30 -5.65
CA ASN A 73 -13.02 -3.98 -4.38
C ASN A 73 -11.98 -3.51 -3.37
N ASN A 74 -12.21 -2.33 -2.79
CA ASN A 74 -11.35 -1.71 -1.75
C ASN A 74 -9.86 -1.78 -2.08
N PRO A 75 -9.40 -1.28 -3.25
CA PRO A 75 -8.02 -1.48 -3.71
C PRO A 75 -6.97 -0.85 -2.79
N ASN A 76 -7.37 0.16 -2.00
CA ASN A 76 -6.48 0.94 -1.13
C ASN A 76 -6.61 0.55 0.36
N TRP A 77 -7.20 -0.61 0.67
CA TRP A 77 -7.53 -1.01 2.05
C TRP A 77 -6.33 -1.11 3.00
N PHE A 78 -5.13 -1.33 2.45
CA PHE A 78 -3.91 -1.55 3.24
C PHE A 78 -3.12 -0.26 3.51
N ASN A 79 -3.53 0.87 2.95
CA ASN A 79 -2.87 2.15 3.13
C ASN A 79 -3.82 3.17 3.78
N PRO A 80 -3.31 4.35 4.20
CA PRO A 80 -4.13 5.39 4.84
C PRO A 80 -5.21 6.03 3.93
N PHE A 81 -5.30 5.58 2.67
CA PHE A 81 -6.18 6.13 1.63
C PHE A 81 -7.36 5.20 1.32
N SER A 82 -7.79 4.38 2.29
CA SER A 82 -8.86 3.40 2.13
C SER A 82 -10.20 4.00 1.66
N GLU A 83 -10.42 5.30 1.88
CA GLU A 83 -11.62 6.03 1.44
C GLU A 83 -11.59 6.40 -0.05
N VAL A 84 -10.43 6.34 -0.72
CA VAL A 84 -10.31 6.65 -2.13
C VAL A 84 -10.90 5.52 -2.97
N PRO A 85 -11.92 5.78 -3.79
CA PRO A 85 -12.49 4.78 -4.67
C PRO A 85 -11.55 4.52 -5.84
N GLY A 86 -11.44 3.26 -6.28
CA GLY A 86 -10.63 2.91 -7.44
C GLY A 86 -9.12 2.85 -7.16
N VAL A 87 -8.37 2.39 -8.15
CA VAL A 87 -6.96 2.02 -8.00
C VAL A 87 -6.08 3.28 -8.09
N LEU A 88 -5.21 3.48 -7.10
CA LEU A 88 -4.18 4.53 -7.14
C LEU A 88 -3.14 4.19 -8.21
N LEU A 89 -2.90 5.12 -9.14
CA LEU A 89 -1.89 5.01 -10.19
C LEU A 89 -0.72 5.99 -10.01
N ARG A 90 -0.92 7.07 -9.26
CA ARG A 90 0.18 7.93 -8.80
C ARG A 90 -0.14 8.46 -7.42
N TYR A 91 0.75 8.24 -6.46
CA TYR A 91 0.54 8.63 -5.08
C TYR A 91 1.87 8.71 -4.32
N GLU A 92 1.84 9.33 -3.15
CA GLU A 92 2.97 9.29 -2.23
C GLU A 92 2.63 8.45 -1.00
N VAL A 93 3.63 7.80 -0.44
CA VAL A 93 3.56 7.16 0.88
C VAL A 93 4.75 7.59 1.70
N VAL A 94 4.53 7.71 3.01
CA VAL A 94 5.59 7.97 3.98
C VAL A 94 5.74 6.71 4.80
N GLN A 95 6.89 6.07 4.71
CA GLN A 95 7.18 4.85 5.44
C GLN A 95 8.61 4.94 5.98
N ASN A 96 8.79 4.69 7.27
CA ASN A 96 10.09 4.73 7.95
C ASN A 96 10.84 6.07 7.72
N GLY A 97 10.12 7.20 7.78
CA GLY A 97 10.68 8.53 7.54
C GLY A 97 11.00 8.86 6.08
N ILE A 98 10.81 7.94 5.15
CA ILE A 98 11.06 8.15 3.72
C ILE A 98 9.74 8.46 3.01
N ARG A 99 9.69 9.61 2.33
CA ARG A 99 8.60 9.97 1.42
C ARG A 99 8.89 9.42 0.02
N MET A 100 8.12 8.41 -0.38
CA MET A 100 8.25 7.74 -1.68
C MET A 100 7.13 8.21 -2.61
N LYS A 101 7.51 8.66 -3.80
CA LYS A 101 6.56 8.93 -4.89
C LYS A 101 6.47 7.70 -5.79
N LEU A 102 5.27 7.14 -5.88
CA LEU A 102 4.96 5.98 -6.71
C LEU A 102 4.18 6.45 -7.94
N ASP A 103 4.64 6.09 -9.13
CA ASP A 103 4.03 6.46 -10.41
C ASP A 103 3.92 5.22 -11.30
N ALA A 104 2.70 4.88 -11.72
CA ALA A 104 2.46 3.77 -12.62
C ALA A 104 2.97 4.13 -14.02
N VAL A 105 3.93 3.33 -14.52
CA VAL A 105 4.52 3.53 -15.85
C VAL A 105 3.64 2.88 -16.93
N SER A 106 3.01 1.75 -16.63
CA SER A 106 2.18 1.00 -17.58
C SER A 106 1.18 0.11 -16.87
N VAL A 107 0.01 -0.10 -17.49
CA VAL A 107 -0.96 -1.12 -17.09
C VAL A 107 -1.11 -2.11 -18.23
N THR A 108 -0.95 -3.41 -17.95
CA THR A 108 -1.11 -4.47 -18.96
C THR A 108 -2.40 -5.25 -18.69
N PRO A 109 -3.47 -5.06 -19.47
CA PRO A 109 -4.71 -5.80 -19.30
C PRO A 109 -4.52 -7.28 -19.67
N GLY A 110 -5.09 -8.17 -18.88
CA GLY A 110 -5.06 -9.60 -19.17
C GLY A 110 -5.43 -10.45 -17.98
N LYS A 111 -5.56 -11.75 -18.22
CA LYS A 111 -5.69 -12.72 -17.12
C LYS A 111 -4.35 -12.81 -16.40
N VAL A 112 -4.40 -12.68 -15.07
CA VAL A 112 -3.26 -12.94 -14.20
C VAL A 112 -3.40 -14.36 -13.66
N ASP A 113 -2.32 -15.13 -13.73
CA ASP A 113 -2.27 -16.47 -13.14
C ASP A 113 -2.43 -16.39 -11.61
N GLU A 114 -3.51 -16.97 -11.09
CA GLU A 114 -3.81 -16.99 -9.65
C GLU A 114 -2.73 -17.71 -8.84
N ALA A 115 -1.99 -18.65 -9.45
CA ALA A 115 -0.89 -19.33 -8.79
C ALA A 115 0.21 -18.36 -8.31
N LYS A 116 0.34 -17.19 -8.94
CA LYS A 116 1.29 -16.14 -8.53
C LYS A 116 1.00 -15.55 -7.15
N PHE A 117 -0.24 -15.65 -6.68
CA PHE A 117 -0.66 -15.11 -5.38
C PHE A 117 -0.65 -16.17 -4.27
N LYS A 118 -0.41 -17.44 -4.61
CA LYS A 118 -0.36 -18.53 -3.61
C LYS A 118 0.92 -18.42 -2.78
N PRO A 119 0.85 -18.65 -1.46
CA PRO A 119 2.03 -18.85 -0.64
C PRO A 119 2.94 -19.93 -1.23
N LYS A 120 4.25 -19.66 -1.25
CA LYS A 120 5.22 -20.68 -1.63
C LYS A 120 5.29 -21.73 -0.52
N ALA A 121 5.41 -23.00 -0.91
CA ALA A 121 5.38 -24.12 0.04
C ALA A 121 6.54 -24.12 1.05
N ASP A 122 7.62 -23.40 0.75
CA ASP A 122 8.79 -23.24 1.60
C ASP A 122 8.72 -22.03 2.54
N HIS A 123 7.56 -21.35 2.60
CA HIS A 123 7.33 -20.25 3.53
C HIS A 123 6.57 -20.74 4.77
N GLU A 124 7.09 -20.39 5.95
CA GLU A 124 6.43 -20.63 7.21
C GLU A 124 5.28 -19.65 7.40
N ALA A 125 4.07 -20.17 7.66
CA ALA A 125 2.91 -19.34 7.96
C ALA A 125 3.00 -18.81 9.40
N VAL A 126 2.95 -17.49 9.56
CA VAL A 126 3.08 -16.81 10.85
C VAL A 126 1.92 -15.84 11.10
N SER A 127 1.71 -15.46 12.36
CA SER A 127 0.71 -14.43 12.70
C SER A 127 1.13 -13.05 12.19
N ALA A 128 0.18 -12.12 12.12
CA ALA A 128 0.45 -10.74 11.72
C ALA A 128 1.44 -10.07 12.69
N GLU A 129 1.33 -10.36 13.99
CA GLU A 129 2.22 -9.87 15.04
C GLU A 129 3.63 -10.42 14.89
N ALA A 130 3.78 -11.70 14.58
CA ALA A 130 5.07 -12.31 14.31
C ALA A 130 5.73 -11.70 13.06
N LEU A 131 4.96 -11.49 11.98
CA LEU A 131 5.47 -10.80 10.78
C LEU A 131 5.91 -9.36 11.10
N HIS A 132 5.11 -8.61 11.86
CA HIS A 132 5.43 -7.24 12.27
C HIS A 132 6.69 -7.17 13.15
N HIS A 133 6.83 -8.09 14.11
CA HIS A 133 8.03 -8.19 14.94
C HIS A 133 9.28 -8.44 14.09
N GLU A 134 9.22 -9.42 13.17
CA GLU A 134 10.33 -9.77 12.29
C GLU A 134 10.72 -8.63 11.34
N LEU A 135 9.73 -7.88 10.86
CA LEU A 135 9.93 -6.64 10.11
C LEU A 135 10.71 -5.60 10.91
N GLY A 136 10.30 -5.37 12.17
CA GLY A 136 10.95 -4.43 13.08
C GLY A 136 12.42 -4.79 13.34
N GLU A 137 12.71 -6.06 13.60
CA GLU A 137 14.09 -6.56 13.81
C GLU A 137 14.97 -6.27 12.59
N VAL A 138 14.50 -6.59 11.38
CA VAL A 138 15.28 -6.34 10.16
C VAL A 138 15.49 -4.85 9.93
N MET A 139 14.46 -4.02 10.09
CA MET A 139 14.59 -2.57 9.92
C MET A 139 15.55 -1.96 10.94
N GLY A 140 15.56 -2.46 12.18
CA GLY A 140 16.49 -2.06 13.24
C GLY A 140 17.96 -2.26 12.87
N THR A 141 18.29 -3.28 12.05
CA THR A 141 19.68 -3.52 11.62
C THR A 141 20.25 -2.44 10.70
N PHE A 142 19.42 -1.64 10.04
CA PHE A 142 19.85 -0.53 9.17
C PHE A 142 20.02 0.80 9.91
N SER A 143 19.63 0.85 11.19
CA SER A 143 19.72 2.04 12.04
C SER A 143 20.92 2.02 13.01
N MET A 144 21.77 1.00 12.92
CA MET A 144 23.07 0.90 13.59
C MET A 144 24.20 1.39 12.69
#